data_AF-A0A852LYS0-F1
#
_entry.id   AF-A0A852LYS0-F1
#
_cell.length_a   1.000
_cell.length_b   1.000
_cell.length_c   1.000
_cell.angle_alpha   90.00
_cell.angle_beta   90.00
_cell.angle_gamma   90.00
#
_symmetry.space_group_name_H-M   'P 1'
#
loop_
_entity.id
_entity.type
_entity.pdbx_description
1 polymer ?
#
loop_
_entity_poly.entity_id
_entity_poly.type
_entity_poly.pdbx_seq_one_letter_code
_entity_poly.pdbx_strand_id
1 'polypeptide(L)'
;QKGVGMDEPLVDIEGFPRDDIDLYQVRTARHKIICLQNDHKALMKQVEEALHQLHAREKEKHARDEAEALAEAMSQAQRMPQAFAKVNAVTPGSPANISGLQVDDEIVEFGSVNTNNFQSLQNIATVVQHSEGRSLSVTVIRSGKKVHLGLTPKRWAGKGLLG
;
A
#
# COMPACT_ATOMS: atom_id res chain seq x y z
N GLN A 1 59.04 -30.58 -5.85
CA GLN A 1 58.49 -30.10 -4.57
C GLN A 1 58.86 -31.12 -3.51
N LYS A 2 59.43 -30.73 -2.35
CA LYS A 2 59.92 -31.65 -1.29
C LYS A 2 58.81 -32.37 -0.48
N GLY A 3 57.57 -32.43 -0.99
CA GLY A 3 56.46 -33.13 -0.30
C GLY A 3 56.12 -32.55 1.09
N VAL A 4 56.11 -31.21 1.22
CA VAL A 4 55.80 -30.50 2.47
C VAL A 4 54.68 -29.48 2.24
N GLY A 5 53.43 -29.93 2.20
CA GLY A 5 52.23 -29.10 2.24
C GLY A 5 51.72 -28.91 3.68
N MET A 6 50.41 -28.79 3.89
CA MET A 6 49.82 -28.57 5.22
C MET A 6 49.61 -29.86 6.02
N ASP A 7 49.40 -30.97 5.32
CA ASP A 7 48.89 -32.22 5.90
C ASP A 7 49.92 -33.36 5.87
N GLU A 8 51.05 -33.16 5.18
CA GLU A 8 52.06 -34.19 5.03
C GLU A 8 52.86 -34.41 6.32
N PRO A 9 53.29 -35.65 6.60
CA PRO A 9 54.10 -35.97 7.77
C PRO A 9 55.43 -35.22 7.79
N LEU A 10 55.84 -34.76 8.97
CA LEU A 10 57.14 -34.12 9.22
C LEU A 10 58.20 -35.09 9.73
N VAL A 11 57.87 -36.38 9.75
CA VAL A 11 58.76 -37.48 10.13
C VAL A 11 59.01 -38.38 8.92
N ASP A 12 60.14 -39.07 8.95
CA ASP A 12 60.46 -40.11 7.96
C ASP A 12 59.69 -41.41 8.24
N ILE A 13 60.01 -42.46 7.49
CA ILE A 13 59.37 -43.78 7.60
C ILE A 13 59.76 -44.54 8.88
N GLU A 14 60.88 -44.18 9.52
CA GLU A 14 61.38 -44.78 10.75
C GLU A 14 60.86 -44.02 11.99
N GLY A 15 60.24 -42.85 11.79
CA GLY A 15 59.65 -42.02 12.84
C GLY A 15 60.57 -40.92 13.35
N PHE A 16 61.72 -40.71 12.71
CA PHE A 16 62.65 -39.64 13.06
C PHE A 16 62.31 -38.32 12.35
N PRO A 17 62.69 -37.17 12.92
CA PRO A 17 62.49 -35.87 12.29
C PRO A 17 63.26 -35.81 10.97
N ARG A 18 62.57 -35.42 9.88
CA ARG A 18 63.19 -35.34 8.55
C ARG A 18 64.34 -34.33 8.53
N ASP A 19 65.46 -34.73 7.94
CA ASP A 19 66.69 -33.95 7.82
C ASP A 19 66.70 -33.06 6.56
N ASP A 20 65.86 -33.35 5.58
CA ASP A 20 65.79 -32.66 4.30
C ASP A 20 65.01 -31.32 4.33
N ILE A 21 64.40 -30.98 5.48
CA ILE A 21 63.48 -29.85 5.66
C ILE A 21 63.69 -29.10 6.98
N ASP A 22 63.42 -27.79 6.98
CA ASP A 22 63.39 -27.00 8.23
C ASP A 22 62.04 -27.18 8.94
N LEU A 23 62.02 -28.14 9.86
CA LEU A 23 60.83 -28.50 10.64
C LEU A 23 60.27 -27.34 11.47
N TYR A 24 61.13 -26.45 11.97
CA TYR A 24 60.72 -25.34 12.80
C TYR A 24 59.96 -24.29 11.99
N GLN A 25 60.51 -23.92 10.82
CA GLN A 25 59.85 -22.99 9.91
C GLN A 25 58.54 -23.56 9.37
N VAL A 26 58.52 -24.85 9.00
CA VAL A 26 57.32 -25.51 8.51
C VAL A 26 56.23 -25.56 9.58
N ARG A 27 56.55 -25.91 10.83
CA ARG A 27 55.58 -25.91 11.94
C ARG A 27 55.03 -24.52 12.21
N THR A 28 55.89 -23.51 12.24
CA THR A 28 55.49 -22.11 12.45
C THR A 28 54.58 -21.62 11.33
N ALA A 29 54.93 -21.91 10.08
CA ALA A 29 54.13 -21.54 8.91
C ALA A 29 52.76 -22.24 8.92
N ARG A 30 52.72 -23.57 9.14
CA ARG A 30 51.46 -24.33 9.23
C ARG A 30 50.56 -23.79 10.33
N HIS A 31 51.12 -23.54 11.53
CA HIS A 31 50.36 -22.97 12.64
C HIS A 31 49.74 -21.62 12.27
N LYS A 32 50.53 -20.71 11.68
CA LYS A 32 50.05 -19.40 11.24
C LYS A 32 48.95 -19.51 10.20
N ILE A 33 49.08 -20.41 9.22
CA ILE A 33 48.05 -20.64 8.20
C ILE A 33 46.77 -21.16 8.82
N ILE A 34 46.85 -22.12 9.75
CA ILE A 34 45.68 -22.66 10.46
C ILE A 34 44.96 -21.55 11.24
N CYS A 35 45.71 -20.71 11.97
CA CYS A 35 45.13 -19.57 12.68
C CYS A 35 44.39 -18.63 11.71
N LEU A 36 45.04 -18.24 10.60
CA LEU A 36 44.41 -17.35 9.60
C LEU A 36 43.18 -17.98 8.95
N GLN A 37 43.20 -19.28 8.66
CA GLN A 37 42.05 -19.99 8.10
C GLN A 37 40.88 -20.05 9.09
N ASN A 38 41.17 -20.31 10.37
CA ASN A 38 40.17 -20.31 11.43
C ASN A 38 39.56 -18.92 11.63
N ASP A 39 40.40 -17.88 11.67
CA ASP A 39 39.96 -16.49 11.81
C ASP A 39 39.10 -16.06 10.62
N HIS A 40 39.53 -16.39 9.40
CA HIS A 40 38.75 -16.15 8.19
C HIS A 40 37.39 -16.85 8.25
N LYS A 41 37.37 -18.14 8.63
CA LYS A 41 36.12 -18.89 8.78
C LYS A 41 35.19 -18.26 9.83
N ALA A 42 35.74 -17.78 10.95
CA ALA A 42 34.97 -17.10 11.98
C ALA A 42 34.39 -15.77 11.49
N LEU A 43 35.19 -14.95 10.80
CA LEU A 43 34.75 -13.68 10.22
C LEU A 43 33.65 -13.88 9.17
N MET A 44 33.82 -14.84 8.26
CA MET A 44 32.80 -15.12 7.24
C MET A 44 31.46 -15.55 7.86
N LYS A 45 31.51 -16.34 8.93
CA LYS A 45 30.30 -16.73 9.67
C LYS A 45 29.60 -15.51 10.29
N GLN A 46 30.36 -14.59 10.89
CA GLN A 46 29.78 -13.36 11.46
C GLN A 46 29.13 -12.47 10.38
N VAL A 47 29.76 -12.37 9.21
CA VAL A 47 29.20 -11.62 8.08
C VAL A 47 27.88 -12.24 7.59
N GLU A 48 27.83 -13.56 7.45
CA GLU A 48 26.62 -14.29 7.07
C GLU A 48 25.47 -14.05 8.06
N GLU A 49 25.74 -14.19 9.36
CA GLU A 49 24.74 -13.95 10.42
C GLU A 49 24.22 -12.51 10.40
N ALA A 50 25.10 -11.52 10.24
CA ALA A 50 24.71 -10.11 10.16
C ALA A 50 23.83 -9.82 8.94
N LEU A 51 24.15 -10.40 7.78
CA LEU A 51 23.36 -10.24 6.56
C LEU A 51 21.96 -10.83 6.70
N HIS A 52 21.84 -12.03 7.27
CA HIS A 52 20.54 -12.65 7.55
C HIS A 52 19.71 -11.82 8.52
N GLN A 53 20.32 -11.23 9.56
CA GLN A 53 19.61 -10.36 10.50
C GLN A 53 19.09 -9.09 9.84
N LEU A 54 19.87 -8.45 8.96
CA LEU A 54 19.43 -7.27 8.22
C LEU A 54 18.24 -7.60 7.32
N HIS A 55 18.33 -8.67 6.52
CA HIS A 55 17.23 -9.07 5.63
C HIS A 55 15.98 -9.51 6.39
N ALA A 56 16.12 -10.20 7.53
CA ALA A 56 14.97 -10.55 8.37
C ALA A 56 14.24 -9.29 8.86
N ARG A 57 14.99 -8.30 9.37
CA ARG A 57 14.42 -7.02 9.83
C ARG A 57 13.77 -6.23 8.69
N GLU A 58 14.41 -6.17 7.53
CA GLU A 58 13.84 -5.49 6.35
C GLU A 58 12.56 -6.17 5.87
N LYS A 59 12.52 -7.51 5.86
CA LYS A 59 11.33 -8.26 5.47
C LYS A 59 10.18 -8.06 6.45
N GLU A 60 10.45 -8.06 7.76
CA GLU A 60 9.45 -7.77 8.78
C GLU A 60 8.90 -6.35 8.66
N LYS A 61 9.79 -5.37 8.45
CA LYS A 61 9.40 -3.97 8.24
C LYS A 61 8.56 -3.82 6.98
N HIS A 62 9.00 -4.39 5.86
CA HIS A 62 8.27 -4.34 4.60
C HIS A 62 6.89 -4.98 4.72
N ALA A 63 6.79 -6.16 5.34
CA ALA A 63 5.51 -6.83 5.55
C ALA A 63 4.57 -5.99 6.44
N ARG A 64 5.11 -5.29 7.44
CA ARG A 64 4.36 -4.37 8.28
C ARG A 64 3.89 -3.15 7.50
N ASP A 65 4.78 -2.50 6.76
CA ASP A 65 4.47 -1.32 5.94
C ASP A 65 3.41 -1.66 4.88
N GLU A 66 3.51 -2.84 4.24
CA GLU A 66 2.48 -3.36 3.32
C GLU A 66 1.14 -3.61 4.02
N ALA A 67 1.15 -4.22 5.21
CA ALA A 67 -0.07 -4.46 5.98
C ALA A 67 -0.74 -3.15 6.43
N GLU A 68 0.05 -2.15 6.85
CA GLU A 68 -0.43 -0.82 7.22
C GLU A 68 -1.01 -0.10 5.98
N ALA A 69 -0.33 -0.14 4.83
CA ALA A 69 -0.84 0.45 3.59
C ALA A 69 -2.15 -0.21 3.11
N LEU A 70 -2.27 -1.55 3.21
CA LEU A 70 -3.51 -2.26 2.90
C LEU A 70 -4.65 -1.88 3.84
N ALA A 71 -4.37 -1.76 5.14
CA ALA A 71 -5.36 -1.33 6.14
C ALA A 71 -5.83 0.11 5.88
N GLU A 72 -4.91 1.03 5.55
CA GLU A 72 -5.26 2.40 5.18
C GLU A 72 -6.13 2.43 3.91
N ALA A 73 -5.78 1.67 2.88
CA ALA A 73 -6.56 1.59 1.64
C ALA A 73 -7.97 1.04 1.89
N MET A 74 -8.11 0.01 2.74
CA MET A 74 -9.42 -0.52 3.15
C MET A 74 -10.24 0.54 3.91
N SER A 75 -9.61 1.29 4.82
CA SER A 75 -10.28 2.36 5.57
C SER A 75 -10.75 3.51 4.68
N GLN A 76 -9.98 3.87 3.65
CA GLN A 76 -10.35 4.90 2.67
C GLN A 76 -11.49 4.42 1.78
N ALA A 77 -11.49 3.17 1.35
CA ALA A 77 -12.59 2.58 0.59
C ALA A 77 -13.90 2.51 1.41
N GLN A 78 -13.80 2.41 2.74
CA GLN A 78 -14.94 2.42 3.66
C GLN A 78 -15.44 3.81 4.05
N ARG A 79 -14.71 4.90 3.73
CA ARG A 79 -15.25 6.26 3.90
C ARG A 79 -16.35 6.48 2.88
N MET A 80 -17.60 6.40 3.32
CA MET A 80 -18.72 6.88 2.54
C MET A 80 -18.47 8.37 2.22
N PRO A 81 -18.67 8.80 0.97
CA PRO A 81 -18.47 10.19 0.60
C PRO A 81 -19.44 11.06 1.39
N GLN A 82 -18.94 12.18 1.89
CA GLN A 82 -19.73 13.11 2.68
C GLN A 82 -20.88 13.65 1.83
N ALA A 83 -22.09 13.71 2.36
CA ALA A 83 -23.18 14.40 1.69
C ALA A 83 -23.09 15.90 1.98
N PHE A 84 -23.34 16.74 0.97
CA PHE A 84 -23.34 18.19 1.12
C PHE A 84 -24.74 18.79 1.26
N ALA A 85 -25.78 18.02 0.93
CA ALA A 85 -27.18 18.44 1.05
C ALA A 85 -28.08 17.26 1.39
N LYS A 86 -29.25 17.53 1.97
CA LYS A 86 -30.30 16.53 2.23
C LYS A 86 -31.63 16.99 1.62
N VAL A 87 -32.36 16.06 1.03
CA VAL A 87 -33.68 16.33 0.46
C VAL A 87 -34.72 16.44 1.58
N ASN A 88 -35.32 17.62 1.72
CA ASN A 88 -36.33 17.87 2.76
C ASN A 88 -37.75 17.51 2.32
N ALA A 89 -38.07 17.69 1.04
CA ALA A 89 -39.40 17.46 0.49
C ALA A 89 -39.31 17.16 -1.00
N VAL A 90 -40.24 16.35 -1.51
CA VAL A 90 -40.38 16.05 -2.94
C VAL A 90 -41.87 16.10 -3.29
N THR A 91 -42.24 16.97 -4.23
CA THR A 91 -43.65 17.11 -4.62
C THR A 91 -44.09 15.98 -5.57
N PRO A 92 -45.26 15.35 -5.39
CA PRO A 92 -45.78 14.33 -6.31
C PRO A 92 -45.91 14.85 -7.75
N GLY A 93 -45.48 14.04 -8.73
CA GLY A 93 -45.53 14.40 -10.15
C GLY A 93 -44.50 15.46 -10.58
N SER A 94 -43.63 15.91 -9.67
CA SER A 94 -42.51 16.78 -9.99
C SER A 94 -41.38 16.05 -10.73
N PRO A 95 -40.50 16.77 -11.44
CA PRO A 95 -39.29 16.19 -12.02
C PRO A 95 -38.45 15.39 -11.02
N ALA A 96 -38.27 15.88 -9.79
CA ALA A 96 -37.55 15.16 -8.73
C ALA A 96 -38.24 13.82 -8.37
N ASN A 97 -39.57 13.82 -8.24
CA ASN A 97 -40.34 12.61 -7.96
C ASN A 97 -40.23 11.57 -9.08
N ILE A 98 -40.39 12.01 -10.34
CA ILE A 98 -40.33 11.15 -11.53
C ILE A 98 -38.92 10.54 -11.67
N SER A 99 -37.89 11.30 -11.31
CA SER A 99 -36.50 10.84 -11.30
C SER A 99 -36.15 9.95 -10.10
N GLY A 100 -37.10 9.70 -9.20
CA GLY A 100 -36.95 8.76 -8.10
C GLY A 100 -36.23 9.31 -6.87
N LEU A 101 -36.08 10.63 -6.73
CA LEU A 101 -35.62 11.26 -5.49
C LEU A 101 -36.65 11.08 -4.38
N GLN A 102 -36.16 10.87 -3.16
CA GLN A 102 -36.98 10.65 -1.97
C GLN A 102 -36.60 11.64 -0.87
N VAL A 103 -37.54 11.86 0.06
CA VAL A 103 -37.27 12.62 1.29
C VAL A 103 -36.19 11.87 2.09
N ASP A 104 -35.31 12.64 2.72
CA ASP A 104 -34.14 12.17 3.46
C ASP A 104 -33.00 11.56 2.61
N ASP A 105 -33.08 11.64 1.28
CA ASP A 105 -31.92 11.34 0.44
C ASP A 105 -30.78 12.34 0.73
N GLU A 106 -29.59 11.81 0.98
CA GLU A 106 -28.38 12.59 1.21
C GLU A 106 -27.61 12.75 -0.11
N ILE A 107 -27.53 13.97 -0.63
CA ILE A 107 -26.91 14.26 -1.92
C ILE A 107 -25.40 14.36 -1.77
N VAL A 108 -24.71 13.51 -2.54
CA VAL A 108 -23.24 13.46 -2.63
C VAL A 108 -22.75 14.18 -3.87
N GLU A 109 -23.47 14.05 -4.97
CA GLU A 109 -23.13 14.67 -6.25
C GLU A 109 -24.41 15.08 -6.99
N PHE A 110 -24.40 16.26 -7.61
CA PHE A 110 -25.50 16.81 -8.38
C PHE A 110 -24.96 17.45 -9.66
N GLY A 111 -24.95 16.68 -10.76
CA GLY A 111 -24.36 17.08 -12.02
C GLY A 111 -22.87 17.39 -11.84
N SER A 112 -22.48 18.64 -12.09
CA SER A 112 -21.09 19.09 -11.88
C SER A 112 -20.80 19.51 -10.43
N VAL A 113 -21.79 19.52 -9.53
CA VAL A 113 -21.64 19.94 -8.13
C VAL A 113 -21.34 18.72 -7.26
N ASN A 114 -20.29 18.80 -6.44
CA ASN A 114 -19.87 17.78 -5.49
C ASN A 114 -19.45 18.43 -4.16
N THR A 115 -19.05 17.63 -3.19
CA THR A 115 -18.59 18.12 -1.87
C THR A 115 -17.45 19.11 -1.93
N ASN A 116 -16.59 19.03 -2.94
CA ASN A 116 -15.37 19.83 -3.03
C ASN A 116 -15.65 21.22 -3.62
N ASN A 117 -16.71 21.38 -4.42
CA ASN A 117 -17.05 22.64 -5.09
C ASN A 117 -18.39 23.25 -4.64
N PHE A 118 -19.13 22.57 -3.77
CA PHE A 118 -20.37 23.08 -3.21
C PHE A 118 -20.09 24.21 -2.21
N GLN A 119 -20.48 25.43 -2.56
CA GLN A 119 -20.39 26.60 -1.67
C GLN A 119 -21.76 27.00 -1.13
N SER A 120 -22.80 26.91 -1.97
CA SER A 120 -24.17 27.24 -1.58
C SER A 120 -25.19 26.54 -2.49
N LEU A 121 -26.45 26.51 -2.04
CA LEU A 121 -27.57 25.98 -2.83
C LEU A 121 -27.78 26.70 -4.17
N GLN A 122 -27.23 27.91 -4.35
CA GLN A 122 -27.28 28.63 -5.62
C GLN A 122 -26.52 27.89 -6.73
N ASN A 123 -25.46 27.13 -6.39
CA ASN A 123 -24.70 26.34 -7.36
C ASN A 123 -25.60 25.27 -7.99
N ILE A 124 -26.43 24.61 -7.18
CA ILE A 124 -27.42 23.62 -7.65
C ILE A 124 -28.43 24.32 -8.55
N ALA A 125 -29.02 25.44 -8.09
CA ALA A 125 -30.00 26.19 -8.88
C ALA A 125 -29.45 26.61 -10.25
N THR A 126 -28.18 27.03 -10.30
CA THR A 126 -27.49 27.43 -11.52
C THR A 126 -27.32 26.25 -12.49
N VAL A 127 -26.90 25.08 -12.00
CA VAL A 127 -26.76 23.87 -12.83
C VAL A 127 -28.10 23.40 -13.38
N VAL A 128 -29.14 23.45 -12.56
CA VAL A 128 -30.52 23.07 -12.93
C VAL A 128 -31.06 23.98 -14.02
N GLN A 129 -30.88 25.30 -13.91
CA GLN A 129 -31.33 26.27 -14.91
C GLN A 129 -30.64 26.08 -16.25
N HIS A 130 -29.31 25.88 -16.25
CA HIS A 130 -28.56 25.65 -17.49
C HIS A 130 -28.81 24.27 -18.13
N SER A 131 -29.39 23.35 -17.37
CA SER A 131 -29.66 21.97 -17.81
C SER A 131 -31.16 21.69 -17.99
N GLU A 132 -31.97 22.73 -18.17
CA GLU A 132 -33.40 22.58 -18.46
C GLU A 132 -33.58 21.70 -19.72
N GLY A 133 -34.37 20.64 -19.57
CA GLY A 133 -34.62 19.62 -20.60
C GLY A 133 -33.52 18.58 -20.79
N ARG A 134 -32.39 18.65 -20.05
CA ARG A 134 -31.28 17.70 -20.14
C ARG A 134 -31.16 16.87 -18.86
N SER A 135 -30.87 15.59 -18.99
CA SER A 135 -30.67 14.70 -17.85
C SER A 135 -29.36 15.01 -17.13
N LEU A 136 -29.43 15.18 -15.81
CA LEU A 136 -28.35 15.38 -14.86
C LEU A 136 -28.14 14.09 -14.06
N SER A 137 -26.89 13.69 -13.89
CA SER A 137 -26.58 12.61 -12.95
C SER A 137 -26.63 13.14 -11.52
N VAL A 138 -27.34 12.46 -10.64
CA VAL A 138 -27.41 12.79 -9.22
C VAL A 138 -27.07 11.54 -8.44
N THR A 139 -26.09 11.63 -7.54
CA THR A 139 -25.72 10.53 -6.65
C THR A 139 -26.15 10.86 -5.24
N VAL A 140 -26.96 9.97 -4.67
CA VAL A 140 -27.48 10.09 -3.30
C VAL A 140 -27.10 8.90 -2.45
N ILE A 141 -27.09 9.08 -1.13
CA ILE A 141 -27.03 8.01 -0.14
C ILE A 141 -28.44 7.83 0.40
N ARG A 142 -29.00 6.63 0.21
CA ARG A 142 -30.30 6.22 0.74
C ARG A 142 -30.11 4.99 1.61
N SER A 143 -30.49 5.10 2.88
CA SER A 143 -30.33 4.01 3.87
C SER A 143 -28.89 3.45 3.91
N GLY A 144 -27.88 4.33 3.80
CA GLY A 144 -26.46 3.97 3.80
C GLY A 144 -25.92 3.35 2.50
N LYS A 145 -26.73 3.30 1.43
CA LYS A 145 -26.30 2.81 0.11
C LYS A 145 -26.26 3.94 -0.91
N LYS A 146 -25.23 3.95 -1.75
CA LYS A 146 -25.15 4.87 -2.90
C LYS A 146 -26.18 4.47 -3.96
N VAL A 147 -26.94 5.44 -4.43
CA VAL A 147 -27.93 5.30 -5.50
C VAL A 147 -27.66 6.39 -6.54
N HIS A 148 -27.56 5.99 -7.80
CA HIS A 148 -27.39 6.91 -8.93
C HIS A 148 -28.74 7.13 -9.62
N LEU A 149 -29.11 8.40 -9.80
CA LEU A 149 -30.39 8.83 -10.36
C LEU A 149 -30.15 9.75 -11.56
N GLY A 150 -31.07 9.72 -12.52
CA GLY A 150 -31.09 10.62 -13.67
C GLY A 150 -32.18 11.68 -13.49
N LEU A 151 -31.79 12.90 -13.17
CA LEU A 151 -32.69 14.02 -12.93
C LEU A 151 -32.80 14.92 -14.15
N THR A 152 -33.99 15.09 -14.72
CA THR A 152 -34.18 16.01 -15.87
C THR A 152 -34.99 17.23 -15.43
N PRO A 153 -34.37 18.41 -15.24
CA PRO A 153 -35.10 19.61 -14.89
C PRO A 153 -36.06 20.01 -16.00
N LYS A 154 -37.30 20.34 -15.67
CA LYS A 154 -38.30 20.85 -16.62
C LYS A 154 -39.34 21.68 -15.90
N ARG A 155 -40.00 22.59 -16.63
CA ARG A 155 -41.21 23.24 -16.11
C ARG A 155 -42.30 22.20 -15.88
N TRP A 156 -42.99 22.36 -14.76
CA TRP A 156 -44.06 21.46 -14.30
C TRP A 156 -45.13 22.29 -13.60
N ALA A 157 -46.19 21.66 -13.09
CA ALA A 157 -47.34 22.35 -12.51
C ALA A 157 -47.04 23.14 -11.21
N GLY A 158 -45.88 22.90 -10.58
CA GLY A 158 -45.44 23.60 -9.37
C GLY A 158 -44.44 24.73 -9.62
N LYS A 159 -43.76 25.16 -8.56
CA LYS A 159 -42.75 26.23 -8.63
C LYS A 159 -41.38 25.67 -9.01
N GLY A 160 -40.67 26.37 -9.88
CA GLY A 160 -39.31 26.02 -10.28
C GLY A 160 -39.23 24.85 -11.28
N LEU A 161 -38.06 24.21 -11.36
CA LEU A 161 -37.74 23.20 -12.38
C LEU A 161 -37.59 21.76 -11.83
N LEU A 162 -37.66 21.58 -10.51
CA LEU A 162 -37.39 20.30 -9.84
C LEU A 162 -38.55 19.80 -8.98
N GLY A 163 -39.06 20.67 -8.11
CA GLY A 163 -40.22 20.45 -7.24
C GLY A 163 -39.99 19.71 -5.94
#